data_AF-A0A7X7AV37-F1
#
_entry.id   AF-A0A7X7AV37-F1
#
_cell.length_a   1.000
_cell.length_b   1.000
_cell.length_c   1.000
_cell.angle_alpha   90.00
_cell.angle_beta   90.00
_cell.angle_gamma   90.00
#
_symmetry.space_group_name_H-M   'P 1'
#
loop_
_entity.id
_entity.type
_entity.pdbx_description
1 polymer ?
#
loop_
_entity_poly.entity_id
_entity_poly.type
_entity_poly.pdbx_seq_one_letter_code
_entity_poly.pdbx_strand_id
1 'polypeptide(L)'
;GLIGQYAHGNEPSHHITYIYPYLDRPKEAQKLIRQISTDFYRARPDGLIGNDDCGQMSAWFLFSSMGFYPLNPVSGEYVIGAPQVPSAKIPLANGKTFTMKAENLSVNNLYVEKIELNGQPYTKKTISHQDIIDGGYLVFYMTDNAEE
;
A
#
# COMPACT_ATOMS: atom_id res chain seq x y z
N GLY A 1 12.45 14.35 4.37
CA GLY A 1 11.03 13.95 4.30
C GLY A 1 10.50 13.68 5.69
N LEU A 2 9.99 14.73 6.35
CA LEU A 2 9.39 14.62 7.68
C LEU A 2 7.88 14.90 7.58
N ILE A 3 7.08 14.15 8.35
CA ILE A 3 5.68 14.46 8.64
C ILE A 3 5.56 14.53 10.16
N GLY A 4 5.73 15.72 10.73
CA GLY A 4 5.96 15.85 12.18
C GLY A 4 7.23 15.10 12.59
N GLN A 5 7.12 14.13 13.50
CA GLN A 5 8.24 13.27 13.95
C GLN A 5 8.46 12.03 13.07
N TYR A 6 7.55 11.75 12.13
CA TYR A 6 7.73 10.65 11.19
C TYR A 6 8.84 11.01 10.21
N ALA A 7 9.92 10.23 10.18
CA ALA A 7 11.05 10.42 9.28
C ALA A 7 11.10 9.30 8.25
N HIS A 8 10.63 9.58 7.03
CA HIS A 8 10.53 8.54 5.99
C HIS A 8 11.89 8.15 5.40
N GLY A 9 12.94 8.95 5.59
CA GLY A 9 14.26 8.67 5.01
C GLY A 9 15.10 7.73 5.84
N ASN A 10 14.46 7.01 6.77
CA ASN A 10 15.09 6.09 7.67
C ASN A 10 14.07 5.00 8.08
N GLU A 11 14.52 3.75 8.04
CA GLU A 11 13.70 2.55 8.12
C GLU A 11 12.83 2.41 9.37
N PRO A 12 13.25 2.86 10.57
CA PRO A 12 12.43 2.70 11.78
C PRO A 12 11.01 3.25 11.65
N SER A 13 10.80 4.25 10.79
CA SER A 13 9.47 4.85 10.59
C SER A 13 8.59 4.08 9.60
N HIS A 14 9.14 3.25 8.72
CA HIS A 14 8.45 2.75 7.51
C HIS A 14 7.14 2.00 7.81
N HIS A 15 7.07 1.33 8.95
CA HIS A 15 5.94 0.50 9.35
C HIS A 15 4.83 1.29 10.08
N ILE A 16 5.11 2.50 10.58
CA ILE A 16 4.22 3.23 11.51
C ILE A 16 2.85 3.55 10.90
N THR A 17 2.78 3.91 9.61
CA THR A 17 1.51 4.20 8.94
C THR A 17 0.58 2.98 8.89
N TYR A 18 1.15 1.77 8.87
CA TYR A 18 0.41 0.51 8.81
C TYR A 18 -0.02 0.00 10.19
N ILE A 19 0.21 0.76 11.26
CA ILE A 19 -0.34 0.48 12.59
C ILE A 19 -1.80 0.97 12.69
N TYR A 20 -2.14 2.08 12.05
CA TYR A 20 -3.47 2.70 12.12
C TYR A 20 -4.65 1.77 11.77
N PRO A 21 -4.58 0.85 10.77
CA PRO A 21 -5.65 -0.13 10.54
C PRO A 21 -5.95 -1.02 11.77
N TYR A 22 -4.95 -1.31 12.61
CA TYR A 22 -5.14 -2.04 13.86
C TYR A 22 -5.76 -1.20 14.97
N LEU A 23 -5.75 0.13 14.82
CA LEU A 23 -6.40 1.09 15.72
C LEU A 23 -7.79 1.49 15.23
N ASP A 24 -8.35 0.78 14.25
CA ASP A 24 -9.62 1.10 13.59
C ASP A 24 -9.63 2.50 12.97
N ARG A 25 -8.47 2.91 12.44
CA ARG A 25 -8.24 4.22 11.80
C ARG A 25 -7.64 4.10 10.40
N PRO A 26 -8.22 3.28 9.51
CA PRO A 26 -7.60 2.99 8.21
C PRO A 26 -7.48 4.23 7.32
N LYS A 27 -8.43 5.18 7.40
CA LYS A 27 -8.44 6.39 6.56
C LYS A 27 -7.21 7.28 6.81
N GLU A 28 -6.73 7.36 8.05
CA GLU A 28 -5.49 8.07 8.38
C GLU A 28 -4.26 7.40 7.77
N ALA A 29 -4.20 6.07 7.77
CA ALA A 29 -3.14 5.34 7.05
C ALA A 29 -3.14 5.69 5.57
N GLN A 30 -4.32 5.64 4.94
CA GLN A 30 -4.48 5.86 3.50
C GLN A 30 -4.07 7.29 3.11
N LYS A 31 -4.45 8.29 3.91
CA LYS A 31 -4.03 9.68 3.73
C LYS A 31 -2.51 9.85 3.85
N LEU A 32 -1.90 9.26 4.88
CA LEU A 32 -0.45 9.35 5.10
C LEU A 32 0.33 8.62 4.02
N ILE A 33 -0.12 7.43 3.59
CA ILE A 33 0.51 6.66 2.50
C ILE A 33 0.47 7.47 1.19
N ARG A 34 -0.67 8.10 0.87
CA ARG A 34 -0.79 9.01 -0.29
C ARG A 34 0.19 10.17 -0.19
N GLN A 35 0.26 10.81 0.97
CA GLN A 35 1.15 11.95 1.20
C GLN A 35 2.62 11.54 1.02
N ILE A 36 3.05 10.47 1.69
CA ILE A 36 4.42 9.94 1.58
C ILE A 36 4.77 9.62 0.13
N SER A 37 3.89 8.89 -0.58
CA SER A 37 4.14 8.47 -1.96
C SER A 37 4.25 9.65 -2.94
N THR A 38 3.57 10.77 -2.64
CA THR A 38 3.54 11.96 -3.51
C THR A 38 4.68 12.93 -3.18
N ASP A 39 4.92 13.16 -1.88
CA ASP A 39 5.86 14.18 -1.43
C ASP A 39 7.32 13.69 -1.47
N PHE A 40 7.53 12.39 -1.22
CA PHE A 40 8.85 11.82 -0.92
C PHE A 40 9.43 10.92 -2.01
N TYR A 41 8.68 10.64 -3.08
CA TYR A 41 9.14 9.87 -4.24
C TYR A 41 8.88 10.65 -5.52
N ARG A 42 9.93 10.93 -6.30
CA ARG A 42 9.83 11.66 -7.58
C ARG A 42 10.71 11.03 -8.64
N ALA A 43 10.30 11.11 -9.91
CA ALA A 43 11.10 10.68 -11.04
C ALA A 43 12.18 11.72 -11.41
N ARG A 44 13.10 12.00 -10.48
CA ARG A 44 14.20 12.97 -10.60
C ARG A 44 15.44 12.47 -9.85
N PRO A 45 16.65 12.97 -10.16
CA PRO A 45 17.88 12.57 -9.44
C PRO A 45 17.83 12.79 -7.93
N ASP A 46 17.11 13.80 -7.45
CA ASP A 46 16.86 14.12 -6.03
C ASP A 46 15.52 13.54 -5.52
N GLY A 47 15.02 12.50 -6.20
CA GLY A 47 13.66 11.99 -6.04
C GLY A 47 13.42 11.15 -4.80
N LEU A 48 14.46 10.80 -4.05
CA LEU A 48 14.37 10.10 -2.77
C LEU A 48 14.83 11.02 -1.64
N ILE A 49 14.14 10.93 -0.51
CA ILE A 49 14.35 11.82 0.64
C ILE A 49 15.39 11.30 1.66
N GLY A 50 16.13 10.25 1.29
CA GLY A 50 17.11 9.50 2.08
C GLY A 50 17.88 8.52 1.20
N ASN A 51 18.73 7.68 1.80
CA ASN A 51 19.37 6.59 1.08
C ASN A 51 18.33 5.57 0.65
N ASP A 52 18.49 4.94 -0.51
CA ASP A 52 17.60 3.85 -0.93
C ASP A 52 17.82 2.56 -0.11
N ASP A 53 18.95 2.49 0.60
CA ASP A 53 19.36 1.38 1.48
C ASP A 53 19.16 0.01 0.83
N CYS A 54 19.84 -0.16 -0.31
CA CYS A 54 19.86 -1.38 -1.11
C CYS A 54 18.48 -1.80 -1.63
N GLY A 55 17.61 -0.84 -1.94
CA GLY A 55 16.27 -1.09 -2.47
C GLY A 55 15.16 -1.08 -1.43
N GLN A 56 15.46 -0.82 -0.17
CA GLN A 56 14.47 -0.79 0.92
C GLN A 56 13.43 0.33 0.73
N MET A 57 13.85 1.54 0.40
CA MET A 57 12.93 2.65 0.10
C MET A 57 12.09 2.33 -1.14
N SER A 58 12.74 1.86 -2.21
CA SER A 58 12.07 1.43 -3.43
C SER A 58 11.05 0.31 -3.18
N ALA A 59 11.37 -0.65 -2.31
CA ALA A 59 10.46 -1.74 -1.93
C ALA A 59 9.25 -1.22 -1.15
N TRP A 60 9.44 -0.28 -0.21
CA TRP A 60 8.33 0.38 0.49
C TRP A 60 7.37 1.04 -0.50
N PHE A 61 7.92 1.78 -1.48
CA PHE A 61 7.11 2.43 -2.50
C PHE A 61 6.31 1.44 -3.34
N LEU A 62 6.90 0.31 -3.75
CA LEU A 62 6.21 -0.71 -4.53
C LEU A 62 5.08 -1.38 -3.74
N PHE A 63 5.33 -1.80 -2.49
CA PHE A 63 4.31 -2.37 -1.62
C PHE A 63 3.15 -1.40 -1.40
N SER A 64 3.46 -0.17 -0.97
CA SER A 64 2.48 0.88 -0.75
C SER A 64 1.70 1.23 -2.02
N SER A 65 2.36 1.24 -3.18
CA SER A 65 1.70 1.48 -4.47
C SER A 65 0.71 0.38 -4.84
N MET A 66 0.99 -0.87 -4.46
CA MET A 66 0.06 -1.99 -4.58
C MET A 66 -1.03 -2.00 -3.50
N GLY A 67 -0.94 -1.13 -2.50
CA GLY A 67 -1.97 -0.96 -1.48
C GLY A 67 -1.85 -1.90 -0.28
N PHE A 68 -0.71 -2.56 -0.06
CA PHE A 68 -0.48 -3.41 1.11
C PHE A 68 1.01 -3.47 1.52
N TYR A 69 1.31 -3.71 2.80
CA TYR A 69 2.69 -3.69 3.31
C TYR A 69 2.95 -4.74 4.41
N PRO A 70 4.13 -5.41 4.42
CA PRO A 70 4.48 -6.40 5.44
C PRO A 70 4.90 -5.74 6.76
N LEU A 71 3.93 -5.34 7.59
CA LEU A 71 4.18 -4.76 8.93
C LEU A 71 5.03 -5.68 9.81
N ASN A 72 4.67 -6.97 9.82
CA ASN A 72 5.47 -8.04 10.42
C ASN A 72 6.05 -8.89 9.27
N PRO A 73 7.34 -8.75 8.94
CA PRO A 73 7.91 -9.37 7.75
C PRO A 73 7.99 -10.90 7.79
N VAL A 74 7.78 -11.53 8.96
CA VAL A 74 7.83 -12.99 9.11
C VAL A 74 6.45 -13.63 9.28
N SER A 75 5.36 -12.85 9.31
CA SER A 75 4.01 -13.40 9.53
C SER A 75 3.38 -14.03 8.29
N GLY A 76 3.85 -13.68 7.10
CA GLY A 76 3.17 -14.00 5.85
C GLY A 76 1.87 -13.19 5.64
N GLU A 77 1.70 -12.07 6.35
CA GLU A 77 0.53 -11.18 6.23
C GLU A 77 0.97 -9.79 5.80
N TYR A 78 0.19 -9.17 4.91
CA TYR A 78 0.41 -7.80 4.42
C TYR A 78 -0.77 -6.93 4.82
N VAL A 79 -0.50 -5.87 5.59
CA VAL A 79 -1.52 -4.95 6.07
C VAL A 79 -2.02 -4.10 4.92
N ILE A 80 -3.34 -4.03 4.77
CA ILE A 80 -4.01 -3.22 3.76
C ILE A 80 -3.82 -1.73 4.06
N GLY A 81 -3.41 -0.99 3.03
CA GLY A 81 -3.33 0.47 2.99
C GLY A 81 -4.31 1.02 1.95
N ALA A 82 -3.77 1.76 0.96
CA ALA A 82 -4.49 2.19 -0.25
C ALA A 82 -3.54 2.20 -1.46
N PRO A 83 -3.98 1.71 -2.63
CA PRO A 83 -3.15 1.69 -3.83
C PRO A 83 -2.84 3.10 -4.34
N GLN A 84 -1.68 3.25 -4.98
CA GLN A 84 -1.22 4.53 -5.56
C GLN A 84 -1.17 4.50 -7.09
N VAL A 85 -1.42 3.33 -7.70
CA VAL A 85 -1.49 3.14 -9.16
C VAL A 85 -2.79 2.43 -9.55
N PRO A 86 -3.34 2.67 -10.76
CA PRO A 86 -4.60 2.06 -11.18
C PRO A 86 -4.57 0.54 -11.28
N SER A 87 -3.41 -0.04 -11.59
CA SER A 87 -3.24 -1.49 -11.62
C SER A 87 -1.76 -1.89 -11.51
N ALA A 88 -1.51 -3.04 -10.88
CA ALA A 88 -0.22 -3.71 -10.86
C ALA A 88 -0.42 -5.21 -11.10
N LYS A 89 0.51 -5.84 -11.83
CA LYS A 89 0.50 -7.28 -12.10
C LYS A 89 1.82 -7.89 -11.67
N ILE A 90 1.75 -8.96 -10.88
CA ILE A 90 2.89 -9.73 -10.41
C ILE A 90 2.86 -11.11 -11.07
N PRO A 91 3.77 -11.39 -12.01
CA PRO A 91 3.99 -12.75 -12.50
C PRO A 91 4.60 -13.59 -11.38
N LEU A 92 3.98 -14.72 -11.06
CA LEU A 92 4.40 -15.59 -9.97
C LEU A 92 5.21 -16.77 -10.51
N ALA A 93 6.10 -17.32 -9.68
CA ALA A 93 6.97 -18.43 -10.07
C ALA A 93 6.20 -19.71 -10.45
N ASN A 94 4.97 -19.87 -9.95
CA ASN A 94 4.09 -21.00 -10.28
C ASN A 94 3.30 -20.80 -11.59
N GLY A 95 3.65 -19.79 -12.40
CA GLY A 95 2.99 -19.48 -13.67
C GLY A 95 1.66 -18.74 -13.52
N LYS A 96 1.17 -18.52 -12.29
CA LYS A 96 -0.01 -17.69 -12.03
C LYS A 96 0.35 -16.20 -12.09
N THR A 97 -0.66 -15.35 -12.04
CA THR A 97 -0.49 -13.89 -11.93
C THR A 97 -1.40 -13.37 -10.84
N PHE A 98 -0.84 -12.57 -9.93
CA PHE A 98 -1.62 -11.77 -9.00
C PHE A 98 -1.78 -10.36 -9.58
N THR A 99 -3.00 -9.86 -9.62
CA THR A 99 -3.33 -8.55 -10.17
C THR A 99 -4.02 -7.70 -9.12
N MET A 100 -3.44 -6.55 -8.81
CA MET A 100 -4.11 -5.48 -8.09
C MET A 100 -4.76 -4.51 -9.08
N LYS A 101 -5.98 -4.06 -8.78
CA LYS A 101 -6.68 -2.97 -9.47
C LYS A 101 -7.22 -1.96 -8.47
N ALA A 102 -7.25 -0.69 -8.87
CA ALA A 102 -7.85 0.40 -8.12
C ALA A 102 -8.88 1.11 -9.02
N GLU A 103 -10.14 0.74 -8.85
CA GLU A 103 -11.26 1.36 -9.55
C GLU A 103 -11.53 2.75 -8.97
N ASN A 104 -11.77 3.73 -9.84
CA ASN A 104 -11.97 5.14 -9.50
C ASN A 104 -10.79 5.83 -8.79
N LEU A 105 -9.57 5.29 -8.84
CA LEU A 105 -8.40 5.96 -8.27
C LEU A 105 -8.16 7.31 -8.97
N SER A 106 -8.09 8.38 -8.20
CA SER A 106 -7.81 9.73 -8.71
C SER A 106 -7.06 10.56 -7.67
N VAL A 107 -6.78 11.83 -8.00
CA VAL A 107 -6.21 12.79 -7.04
C VAL A 107 -7.13 13.00 -5.85
N ASN A 108 -8.45 13.00 -6.08
CA ASN A 108 -9.46 13.19 -5.03
C ASN A 108 -9.82 11.86 -4.35
N ASN A 109 -9.89 10.77 -5.12
CA ASN A 109 -10.31 9.47 -4.63
C ASN A 109 -9.11 8.69 -4.08
N LEU A 110 -8.77 8.94 -2.82
CA LEU A 110 -7.61 8.34 -2.15
C LEU A 110 -7.99 7.32 -1.06
N TYR A 111 -9.26 7.25 -0.67
CA TYR A 111 -9.72 6.33 0.36
C TYR A 111 -10.29 5.05 -0.24
N VAL A 112 -10.12 3.95 0.47
CA VAL A 112 -10.77 2.67 0.11
C VAL A 112 -12.20 2.68 0.63
N GLU A 113 -13.16 2.45 -0.26
CA GLU A 113 -14.58 2.25 0.06
C GLU A 113 -14.85 0.76 0.34
N LYS A 114 -14.42 -0.11 -0.58
CA LYS A 114 -14.52 -1.56 -0.43
C LYS A 114 -13.40 -2.26 -1.17
N ILE A 115 -13.20 -3.52 -0.81
CA ILE A 115 -12.22 -4.42 -1.44
C ILE A 115 -12.92 -5.70 -1.86
N GLU A 116 -12.55 -6.22 -3.01
CA GLU A 116 -12.92 -7.55 -3.45
C GLU A 116 -11.66 -8.39 -3.71
N LEU A 117 -11.66 -9.62 -3.20
CA LEU A 117 -10.66 -10.65 -3.51
C LEU A 117 -11.34 -11.71 -4.36
N ASN A 118 -10.90 -11.85 -5.61
CA ASN A 118 -11.46 -12.79 -6.58
C ASN A 118 -12.99 -12.64 -6.75
N GLY A 119 -13.47 -11.40 -6.74
CA GLY A 119 -14.88 -11.05 -6.89
C GLY A 119 -15.74 -11.27 -5.64
N GLN A 120 -15.14 -11.63 -4.50
CA GLN A 120 -15.83 -11.75 -3.21
C GLN A 120 -15.49 -10.57 -2.29
N PRO A 121 -16.46 -10.03 -1.53
CA PRO A 121 -16.21 -8.97 -0.56
C PRO A 121 -15.09 -9.35 0.41
N TYR A 122 -14.14 -8.44 0.62
CA TYR A 122 -12.98 -8.64 1.48
C TYR A 122 -12.91 -7.58 2.58
N THR A 123 -13.05 -8.01 3.83
CA THR A 123 -13.17 -7.12 5.00
C THR A 123 -12.01 -7.27 6.00
N LYS A 124 -11.03 -8.13 5.70
CA LYS A 124 -9.86 -8.33 6.57
C LYS A 124 -8.90 -7.13 6.46
N LYS A 125 -8.19 -6.87 7.57
CA LYS A 125 -7.16 -5.82 7.65
C LYS A 125 -5.86 -6.20 6.93
N THR A 126 -5.68 -7.48 6.62
CA THR A 126 -4.50 -8.03 5.96
C THR A 126 -4.91 -8.88 4.78
N ILE A 127 -4.04 -8.99 3.78
CA ILE A 127 -4.02 -10.04 2.77
C ILE A 127 -2.88 -11.01 3.09
N SER A 128 -3.12 -12.32 2.98
CA SER A 128 -2.09 -13.31 3.27
C SER A 128 -1.16 -13.52 2.07
N HIS A 129 0.04 -14.03 2.33
CA HIS A 129 0.96 -14.46 1.29
C HIS A 129 0.35 -15.56 0.42
N GLN A 130 -0.44 -16.45 1.03
CA GLN A 130 -1.15 -17.50 0.32
C GLN A 130 -2.14 -16.91 -0.70
N ASP A 131 -2.94 -15.91 -0.29
CA ASP A 131 -3.87 -15.20 -1.19
C ASP A 131 -3.13 -14.61 -2.42
N ILE A 132 -1.90 -14.12 -2.24
CA ILE A 132 -1.09 -13.56 -3.33
C ILE A 132 -0.55 -14.67 -4.24
N ILE A 133 0.08 -15.71 -3.69
CA ILE A 133 0.70 -16.77 -4.52
C ILE A 133 -0.32 -17.67 -5.20
N ASP A 134 -1.56 -17.69 -4.72
CA ASP A 134 -2.67 -18.33 -5.41
C ASP A 134 -3.13 -17.58 -6.67
N GLY A 135 -2.61 -16.37 -6.88
CA GLY A 135 -2.94 -15.50 -8.00
C GLY A 135 -4.36 -14.95 -7.93
N GLY A 136 -4.79 -14.30 -9.00
CA GLY A 136 -6.14 -13.74 -9.11
C GLY A 136 -6.16 -12.21 -8.98
N TYR A 137 -7.24 -11.68 -8.42
CA TYR A 137 -7.54 -10.25 -8.43
C TYR A 137 -7.83 -9.71 -7.03
N LEU A 138 -7.09 -8.68 -6.64
CA LEU A 138 -7.41 -7.80 -5.52
C LEU A 138 -7.88 -6.46 -6.08
N VAL A 139 -9.15 -6.13 -5.91
CA VAL A 139 -9.77 -4.93 -6.47
C VAL A 139 -10.15 -3.98 -5.35
N PHE A 140 -9.54 -2.79 -5.34
CA PHE A 140 -9.91 -1.69 -4.49
C PHE A 140 -10.90 -0.78 -5.22
N TYR A 141 -11.96 -0.39 -4.55
CA TYR A 141 -12.88 0.65 -5.02
C TYR A 141 -12.60 1.92 -4.24
N MET A 142 -12.22 2.97 -4.93
CA MET A 142 -11.72 4.21 -4.33
C MET A 142 -12.80 5.28 -4.26
N THR A 143 -12.78 6.09 -3.19
CA THR A 143 -13.70 7.19 -2.93
C THR A 143 -12.96 8.41 -2.39
N ASP A 144 -13.56 9.59 -2.52
CA ASP A 144 -13.13 10.82 -1.84
C ASP A 144 -13.75 10.95 -0.44
N ASN A 145 -14.68 10.07 -0.07
CA ASN A 145 -15.28 10.06 1.26
C ASN A 145 -14.27 9.62 2.34
N ALA A 146 -13.95 10.59 3.21
CA ALA A 146 -13.07 10.42 4.36
C ALA A 146 -13.81 9.94 5.62
N GLU A 147 -15.15 9.95 5.60
CA GLU A 147 -16.00 9.50 6.70
C GLU A 147 -16.15 7.97 6.71
N GLU A 148 -16.56 7.44 7.87
CA GLU A 148 -16.87 6.01 8.07
C GLU A 148 -18.28 5.65 7.58
#